data_AF-A0AAE7T154-F1
#
_entry.id   AF-A0AAE7T154-F1
#
_cell.length_a   1.000
_cell.length_b   1.000
_cell.length_c   1.000
_cell.angle_alpha   90.00
_cell.angle_beta   90.00
_cell.angle_gamma   90.00
#
_symmetry.space_group_name_H-M   'P 1'
#
loop_
_entity.id
_entity.type
_entity.pdbx_description
1 polymer ?
#
loop_
_entity_poly.entity_id
_entity_poly.type
_entity_poly.pdbx_seq_one_letter_code
_entity_poly.pdbx_strand_id
1 'polypeptide(L)' 'MNTKDILIDLVENKGVQITFIARKSGITRTYIHEYISGNKNWGKKTTKKFLDFYEATYK' A
#
# COMPACT_ATOMS: atom_id res chain seq x y z
N MET A 1 2.75 -5.75 12.84
CA MET A 1 2.50 -4.43 12.20
C MET A 1 1.40 -4.63 11.17
N ASN A 2 0.31 -3.85 11.24
CA ASN A 2 -0.83 -4.02 10.33
C ASN A 2 -0.47 -3.47 8.93
N THR A 3 -0.92 -4.11 7.85
CA THR A 3 -0.68 -3.66 6.47
C THR A 3 -1.11 -2.21 6.25
N LYS A 4 -2.21 -1.80 6.90
CA LYS A 4 -2.69 -0.42 6.84
C LYS A 4 -1.70 0.57 7.45
N ASP A 5 -1.14 0.24 8.61
CA ASP A 5 -0.17 1.09 9.30
C ASP A 5 1.11 1.25 8.46
N ILE A 6 1.59 0.16 7.83
CA ILE A 6 2.75 0.22 6.92
C ILE A 6 2.47 1.16 5.74
N LEU A 7 1.29 1.03 5.13
CA LEU A 7 0.93 1.88 4.00
C LEU A 7 0.83 3.36 4.39
N ILE A 8 0.19 3.66 5.52
CA ILE A 8 0.07 5.03 6.03
C ILE A 8 1.45 5.59 6.34
N ASP A 9 2.31 4.84 7.02
CA ASP A 9 3.70 5.25 7.32
C ASP A 9 4.49 5.58 6.04
N LEU A 10 4.38 4.75 5.01
CA LEU A 10 5.04 5.01 3.72
C LEU A 10 4.54 6.32 3.09
N VAL A 11 3.24 6.55 3.08
CA VAL A 11 2.64 7.70 2.39
C VAL A 11 2.83 8.99 3.18
N GLU A 12 2.54 8.98 4.48
CA GLU A 12 2.49 10.19 5.32
C GLU A 12 3.85 10.53 5.92
N ASN A 13 4.56 9.55 6.50
CA ASN A 13 5.82 9.82 7.19
C ASN A 13 7.03 9.79 6.25
N LYS A 14 7.04 8.87 5.29
CA LYS A 14 8.16 8.68 4.34
C LYS A 14 7.95 9.40 3.01
N GLY A 15 6.80 10.04 2.80
CA GLY A 15 6.49 10.81 1.60
C GLY A 15 6.45 9.99 0.31
N VAL A 16 6.25 8.67 0.40
CA VAL A 16 6.19 7.78 -0.77
C VAL A 16 4.91 8.06 -1.54
N GLN A 17 5.06 8.37 -2.83
CA GLN A 17 3.91 8.67 -3.66
C GLN A 17 3.03 7.43 -3.89
N ILE A 18 1.72 7.57 -3.71
CA ILE A 18 0.74 6.52 -4.00
C ILE A 18 0.82 6.05 -5.47
N THR A 19 1.16 6.93 -6.40
CA THR A 19 1.43 6.61 -7.82
C THR A 19 2.57 5.60 -7.97
N PHE A 20 3.64 5.75 -7.20
CA PHE A 20 4.79 4.85 -7.21
C PHE A 20 4.40 3.48 -6.65
N ILE A 21 3.75 3.45 -5.48
CA ILE A 21 3.27 2.21 -4.85
C ILE A 21 2.34 1.47 -5.80
N ALA A 22 1.38 2.18 -6.42
CA ALA A 22 0.44 1.60 -7.37
C ALA A 22 1.13 0.93 -8.56
N ARG A 23 2.09 1.64 -9.16
CA ARG A 23 2.83 1.15 -10.33
C ARG A 23 3.69 -0.07 -10.01
N LYS A 24 4.33 -0.10 -8.83
CA LYS A 24 5.25 -1.18 -8.44
C LYS A 24 4.52 -2.41 -7.89
N SER A 25 3.45 -2.22 -7.11
CA SER A 25 2.66 -3.32 -6.56
C SER A 25 1.59 -3.87 -7.51
N GLY A 26 1.27 -3.13 -8.59
CA GLY A 26 0.16 -3.47 -9.48
C GLY A 26 -1.22 -3.35 -8.83
N ILE A 27 -1.33 -2.53 -7.78
CA ILE A 27 -2.58 -2.16 -7.11
C ILE A 27 -3.02 -0.80 -7.68
N THR A 28 -4.29 -0.62 -8.02
CA THR A 28 -4.73 0.66 -8.59
C THR A 28 -4.71 1.76 -7.53
N ARG A 29 -4.41 3.01 -7.94
CA ARG A 29 -4.37 4.17 -7.03
C ARG A 29 -5.66 4.31 -6.23
N THR A 30 -6.81 4.18 -6.89
CA THR A 30 -8.14 4.25 -6.26
C THR A 30 -8.25 3.23 -5.12
N TYR A 31 -7.81 2.00 -5.33
CA TYR A 31 -7.87 0.94 -4.32
C TYR A 31 -6.94 1.18 -3.13
N ILE A 32 -5.82 1.89 -3.34
CA ILE A 32 -4.94 2.34 -2.28
C ILE A 32 -5.61 3.47 -1.48
N HIS A 33 -6.19 4.46 -2.15
CA HIS A 33 -6.92 5.56 -1.49
C HIS A 33 -8.13 5.07 -0.69
N GLU A 34 -8.93 4.14 -1.24
CA GLU A 34 -10.07 3.52 -0.54
C GLU A 34 -9.63 2.76 0.73
N TYR A 35 -8.44 2.17 0.72
CA TYR A 35 -7.90 1.45 1.87
C TYR A 35 -7.37 2.37 2.96
N ILE A 36 -6.65 3.43 2.58
CA ILE A 36 -6.19 4.48 3.50
C ILE A 36 -7.41 5.14 4.18
N SER A 37 -8.38 5.60 3.40
CA SER A 37 -9.61 6.23 3.90
C SER A 37 -10.51 5.31 4.72
N GLY A 38 -10.30 3.99 4.67
CA GLY A 38 -11.11 3.02 5.39
C GLY A 38 -12.44 2.67 4.71
N ASN A 39 -12.71 3.22 3.53
CA ASN A 39 -13.89 2.91 2.73
C ASN A 39 -13.91 1.44 2.26
N LYS A 40 -12.73 0.82 2.10
CA LYS A 40 -12.62 -0.57 1.65
C LYS A 40 -11.45 -1.28 2.30
N ASN A 41 -11.64 -2.54 2.68
CA ASN A 41 -10.54 -3.39 3.13
C ASN A 41 -9.90 -4.16 1.97
N TRP A 42 -8.59 -4.37 2.04
CA TRP A 42 -7.90 -5.25 1.12
C TRP A 42 -8.14 -6.72 1.45
N GLY A 43 -8.37 -7.51 0.40
CA GLY A 43 -8.36 -8.97 0.51
C GLY A 43 -6.94 -9.53 0.50
N LYS A 44 -6.79 -10.81 0.86
CA LYS A 44 -5.51 -11.53 0.98
C LYS A 44 -4.56 -11.32 -0.21
N LYS A 45 -5.07 -11.38 -1.45
CA LYS A 45 -4.26 -11.21 -2.67
C LYS A 45 -3.66 -9.80 -2.79
N THR A 46 -4.45 -8.76 -2.51
CA THR A 46 -3.99 -7.37 -2.57
C THR A 46 -3.01 -7.07 -1.46
N THR A 47 -3.29 -7.54 -0.24
CA THR A 47 -2.37 -7.44 0.89
C THR A 47 -1.03 -8.09 0.57
N LYS A 48 -1.04 -9.30 -0.01
CA LYS A 48 0.18 -9.97 -0.43
C LYS A 48 0.98 -9.15 -1.46
N LYS A 49 0.33 -8.67 -2.53
CA LYS A 49 1.00 -7.82 -3.54
C LYS A 49 1.68 -6.59 -2.94
N PHE A 50 1.05 -5.95 -1.97
CA PHE A 50 1.63 -4.79 -1.30
C PHE A 50 2.82 -5.19 -0.41
N LEU A 51 2.70 -6.27 0.36
CA LEU A 51 3.79 -6.74 1.21
C LEU A 51 5.00 -7.21 0.39
N ASP A 52 4.77 -7.94 -0.71
CA ASP A 52 5.82 -8.35 -1.64
C ASP A 52 6.56 -7.12 -2.20
N PHE A 53 5.83 -6.05 -2.57
CA PHE A 53 6.41 -4.77 -2.96
C PHE A 53 7.24 -4.13 -1.83
N TYR A 54 6.68 -4.09 -0.63
CA TYR A 54 7.31 -3.46 0.53
C TYR A 54 8.63 -4.14 0.88
N GLU A 55 8.64 -5.48 0.92
CA GLU A 55 9.86 -6.25 1.19
C GLU A 55 10.89 -6.09 0.07
N ALA A 56 10.49 -6.09 -1.20
CA ALA A 56 11.44 -5.93 -2.31
C ALA A 56 12.05 -4.52 -2.42
N THR A 57 11.44 -3.50 -1.80
CA THR A 57 11.85 -2.10 -1.96
C THR A 57 12.52 -1.53 -0.71
N TYR A 58 12.15 -2.01 0.48
CA TYR A 58 12.54 -1.40 1.76
C TYR A 58 13.17 -2.38 2.77
N LYS A 59 13.32 -3.67 2.44
CA LYS A 59 14.17 -4.63 3.16
C LYS A 59 15.34 -5.04 2.27
#